data_AF-A0A162V715-F1
#
_entry.id   AF-A0A162V715-F1
#
_cell.length_a   1.000
_cell.length_b   1.000
_cell.length_c   1.000
_cell.angle_alpha   90.00
_cell.angle_beta   90.00
_cell.angle_gamma   90.00
#
_symmetry.space_group_name_H-M   'P 1'
#
loop_
_entity.id
_entity.type
_entity.pdbx_description
1 polymer ?
#
loop_
_entity_poly.entity_id
_entity_poly.type
_entity_poly.pdbx_seq_one_letter_code
_entity_poly.pdbx_strand_id
1 'polypeptide(L)'
;MEKNTIKRRLPETYNSGRAIKVPSSYLNLIKQIREQDGKMETLRRAIRYKEENKLKEMGDLISRWRHIAQQLVVELQQKFSEVDNFFEEEDTKCNQDKPLKQLLQKLHIDPALVHYSEESDELLME
;
A
#
# COMPACT_ATOMS: atom_id res chain seq x y z
N MET A 1 -37.85 7.40 -12.66
CA MET A 1 -36.70 6.73 -13.29
C MET A 1 -36.71 7.07 -14.77
N GLU A 2 -35.86 7.98 -15.22
CA GLU A 2 -35.72 8.26 -16.65
C GLU A 2 -34.25 8.07 -17.04
N LYS A 3 -33.98 6.96 -17.73
CA LYS A 3 -32.68 6.68 -18.33
C LYS A 3 -32.60 7.50 -19.62
N ASN A 4 -31.99 8.68 -19.56
CA ASN A 4 -31.64 9.46 -20.74
C ASN A 4 -30.52 8.75 -21.52
N THR A 5 -30.88 7.78 -22.34
CA THR A 5 -29.99 7.17 -23.33
C THR A 5 -29.83 8.10 -24.52
N ILE A 6 -28.79 8.92 -24.51
CA ILE A 6 -28.32 9.64 -25.70
C ILE A 6 -27.75 8.59 -26.67
N LYS A 7 -28.61 8.05 -27.54
CA LYS A 7 -28.18 7.27 -28.71
C LYS A 7 -27.47 8.23 -29.68
N ARG A 8 -26.16 8.36 -29.56
CA ARG A 8 -25.34 8.97 -30.61
C ARG A 8 -25.46 8.06 -31.84
N ARG A 9 -26.30 8.46 -32.80
CA ARG A 9 -26.31 7.85 -34.13
C ARG A 9 -24.96 8.14 -34.77
N LEU A 10 -24.17 7.09 -35.01
CA LEU A 10 -23.06 7.17 -35.95
C LEU A 10 -23.66 7.34 -37.36
N PRO A 11 -23.09 8.21 -38.21
CA PRO A 11 -23.55 8.35 -39.58
C PRO A 11 -23.33 7.03 -40.32
N GLU A 12 -24.38 6.55 -40.98
CA GLU A 12 -24.30 5.44 -41.91
C GLU A 12 -23.36 5.81 -43.04
N THR A 13 -22.21 5.14 -43.13
CA THR A 13 -21.36 5.23 -44.31
C THR A 13 -21.13 3.84 -44.89
N TYR A 14 -21.82 3.61 -46.01
CA TYR A 14 -21.30 3.05 -47.26
C TYR A 14 -20.40 1.81 -47.19
N ASN A 15 -20.94 0.69 -47.70
CA ASN A 15 -20.20 -0.50 -48.10
C ASN A 15 -19.13 -0.16 -49.15
N SER A 16 -17.85 -0.35 -48.84
CA SER A 16 -16.84 -0.85 -49.80
C SER A 16 -15.65 -1.44 -49.04
N GLY A 17 -15.21 -2.65 -49.43
CA GLY A 17 -14.11 -3.39 -48.80
C GLY A 17 -12.72 -2.77 -49.02
N ARG A 18 -12.47 -1.58 -48.45
CA ARG A 18 -11.13 -0.98 -48.33
C ARG A 18 -10.84 -0.65 -46.88
N ALA A 19 -9.74 -1.17 -46.34
CA ALA A 19 -9.23 -0.79 -45.04
C ALA A 19 -8.95 0.72 -45.04
N ILE A 20 -9.80 1.50 -44.37
CA ILE A 20 -9.56 2.93 -44.13
C ILE A 20 -8.35 3.01 -43.20
N LYS A 21 -7.20 3.45 -43.72
CA LYS A 21 -6.02 3.73 -42.89
C LYS A 21 -6.35 4.91 -42.00
N VAL A 22 -6.61 4.63 -40.72
CA VAL A 22 -6.81 5.66 -39.70
C VAL A 22 -5.51 6.47 -39.61
N PRO A 23 -5.56 7.81 -39.80
CA PRO A 23 -4.37 8.65 -39.72
C PRO A 23 -3.68 8.51 -38.35
N SER A 24 -2.34 8.44 -38.35
CA SER A 24 -1.54 8.31 -37.13
C SER A 24 -1.84 9.41 -36.10
N SER A 25 -2.17 10.62 -36.57
CA SER A 25 -2.62 11.74 -35.73
C SER A 25 -3.88 11.43 -34.93
N TYR A 26 -4.83 10.71 -35.50
CA TYR A 26 -6.08 10.31 -34.81
C TYR A 26 -5.82 9.23 -33.75
N LEU A 27 -4.94 8.26 -34.04
CA LEU A 27 -4.52 7.26 -33.05
C LEU A 27 -3.78 7.91 -31.87
N ASN A 28 -2.93 8.90 -32.13
CA ASN A 28 -2.24 9.66 -31.09
C ASN A 28 -3.24 10.46 -30.23
N LEU A 29 -4.25 11.07 -30.85
CA LEU A 29 -5.28 11.80 -30.13
C LEU A 29 -6.11 10.87 -29.21
N ILE A 30 -6.48 9.68 -29.69
CA ILE A 30 -7.15 8.66 -28.86
C ILE A 30 -6.27 8.26 -27.67
N LYS A 31 -4.96 8.08 -27.89
CA LYS A 31 -4.02 7.74 -26.82
C LYS A 31 -3.96 8.85 -25.76
N GLN A 32 -3.87 10.11 -26.19
CA GLN A 32 -3.87 11.26 -25.30
C GLN A 32 -5.17 11.37 -24.49
N ILE A 33 -6.33 11.16 -25.14
CA ILE A 33 -7.64 11.17 -24.46
C ILE A 33 -7.66 10.09 -23.36
N ARG A 34 -7.24 8.86 -23.68
CA ARG A 34 -7.19 7.77 -22.69
C ARG A 34 -6.26 8.08 -21.53
N GLU A 35 -5.11 8.69 -21.80
CA GLU A 35 -4.16 9.08 -20.77
C GLU A 35 -4.76 10.17 -19.85
N GLN A 36 -5.43 11.16 -20.43
CA GLN A 36 -6.11 12.22 -19.67
C GLN A 36 -7.29 11.68 -18.86
N ASP A 37 -8.08 10.75 -19.42
CA ASP A 37 -9.15 10.07 -18.69
C ASP A 37 -8.59 9.28 -17.50
N GLY A 38 -7.45 8.60 -17.68
CA GLY A 38 -6.74 7.91 -16.60
C GLY A 38 -6.29 8.86 -15.48
N LYS A 39 -5.70 10.01 -15.84
CA LYS A 39 -5.31 11.05 -14.88
C LYS A 39 -6.53 11.61 -14.14
N MET A 40 -7.62 11.85 -14.85
CA MET A 40 -8.86 12.36 -14.29
C MET A 40 -9.48 11.39 -13.28
N GLU A 41 -9.43 10.08 -13.56
CA GLU A 41 -9.91 9.06 -12.64
C GLU A 41 -9.06 8.99 -11.36
N THR A 42 -7.73 9.08 -11.48
CA THR A 42 -6.85 9.17 -10.31
C THR A 42 -7.17 10.39 -9.45
N LEU A 43 -7.38 11.56 -10.07
CA LEU A 43 -7.77 12.78 -9.35
C LEU A 43 -9.11 12.64 -8.64
N ARG A 44 -10.12 12.05 -9.29
CA ARG A 44 -11.44 11.81 -8.68
C ARG A 44 -11.34 10.89 -7.46
N ARG A 45 -10.48 9.87 -7.50
CA ARG A 45 -10.23 9.02 -6.33
C ARG A 45 -9.58 9.82 -5.21
N ALA A 46 -8.54 10.60 -5.51
CA ALA A 46 -7.85 11.42 -4.52
C ALA A 46 -8.79 12.43 -3.83
N ILE A 47 -9.68 13.07 -4.60
CA ILE A 47 -10.72 13.96 -4.06
C ILE A 47 -11.64 13.21 -3.11
N ARG A 48 -12.12 12.02 -3.51
CA ARG A 48 -13.01 11.19 -2.67
C ARG A 48 -12.34 10.79 -1.35
N TYR A 49 -11.08 10.38 -1.38
CA TYR A 49 -10.32 10.08 -0.18
C TYR A 49 -10.13 11.29 0.74
N LYS A 50 -9.96 12.49 0.16
CA LYS A 50 -9.87 13.75 0.90
C LYS A 50 -11.20 14.14 1.55
N GLU A 51 -12.30 14.00 0.80
CA GLU A 51 -13.65 14.31 1.28
C GLU A 51 -14.11 13.38 2.39
N GLU A 52 -13.73 12.10 2.33
CA GLU A 52 -14.08 11.11 3.35
C GLU A 52 -13.36 11.34 4.68
N ASN A 53 -12.35 12.22 4.75
CA ASN A 53 -11.59 12.59 5.98
C ASN A 53 -11.03 11.40 6.80
N LYS A 54 -11.05 10.19 6.21
CA LYS A 54 -10.60 8.93 6.82
C LYS A 54 -9.09 8.87 7.05
N LEU A 55 -8.32 9.77 6.44
CA LEU A 55 -6.86 9.78 6.61
C LEU A 55 -6.46 10.05 8.06
N LYS A 56 -7.17 10.95 8.76
CA LYS A 56 -6.90 11.21 10.18
C LYS A 56 -7.29 10.01 11.04
N GLU A 57 -8.49 9.49 10.87
CA GLU A 57 -8.97 8.32 11.61
C GLU A 57 -8.10 7.07 11.36
N MET A 58 -7.64 6.87 10.12
CA MET A 58 -6.76 5.79 9.75
C MET A 58 -5.36 5.99 10.33
N GLY A 59 -4.85 7.23 10.35
CA GLY A 59 -3.63 7.58 11.08
C GLY A 59 -3.74 7.25 12.58
N ASP A 60 -4.83 7.65 13.22
CA ASP A 60 -5.09 7.36 14.65
C ASP A 60 -5.23 5.85 14.92
N LEU A 61 -5.83 5.10 14.00
CA LEU A 61 -5.89 3.64 14.08
C LEU A 61 -4.51 2.99 13.93
N ILE A 62 -3.72 3.44 12.95
CA ILE A 62 -2.34 2.94 12.74
C ILE A 62 -1.50 3.19 13.98
N SER A 63 -1.55 4.39 14.57
CA SER A 63 -0.81 4.71 15.79
C SER A 63 -1.24 3.82 16.97
N ARG A 64 -2.54 3.58 17.15
CA ARG A 64 -3.04 2.68 18.20
C ARG A 64 -2.58 1.23 18.02
N TRP A 65 -2.71 0.69 16.80
CA TRP A 65 -2.27 -0.67 16.50
C TRP A 65 -0.76 -0.83 16.66
N ARG A 66 0.01 0.18 16.23
CA ARG A 66 1.46 0.21 16.41
C ARG A 66 1.82 0.17 17.89
N HIS A 67 1.21 1.02 18.71
CA HIS A 67 1.46 1.05 20.15
C HIS A 67 1.19 -0.30 20.82
N ILE A 68 0.05 -0.93 20.50
CA ILE A 68 -0.29 -2.26 21.01
C ILE A 68 0.74 -3.30 20.56
N ALA A 69 1.14 -3.28 19.29
CA ALA A 69 2.15 -4.20 18.77
C ALA A 69 3.51 -4.01 19.48
N GLN A 70 3.94 -2.77 19.69
CA GLN A 70 5.16 -2.46 20.43
C GLN A 70 5.10 -3.00 21.87
N GLN A 71 3.99 -2.78 22.58
CA GLN A 71 3.79 -3.31 23.93
C GLN A 71 3.87 -4.84 23.98
N LEU A 72 3.18 -5.53 23.07
CA LEU A 72 3.21 -6.99 22.99
C LEU A 72 4.60 -7.53 22.69
N VAL A 73 5.36 -6.87 21.82
CA VAL A 73 6.74 -7.27 21.52
C VAL A 73 7.63 -7.13 22.75
N VAL A 74 7.50 -6.06 23.53
CA VAL A 74 8.25 -5.89 24.79
C VAL A 74 7.85 -6.95 25.82
N GLU A 75 6.56 -7.22 26.00
CA GLU A 75 6.07 -8.26 26.91
C GLU A 75 6.59 -9.65 26.52
N LEU A 76 6.54 -9.98 25.22
CA LEU A 76 7.07 -11.23 24.68
C LEU A 76 8.58 -11.32 24.89
N GLN A 77 9.33 -10.23 24.66
CA GLN A 77 10.77 -10.19 24.88
C GLN A 77 11.10 -10.49 26.35
N GLN A 78 10.38 -9.90 27.31
CA GLN A 78 10.55 -10.20 28.73
C GLN A 78 10.25 -11.67 29.03
N LYS A 79 9.14 -12.21 28.51
CA LYS A 79 8.75 -13.61 28.70
C LYS A 79 9.75 -14.60 28.10
N PHE A 80 10.33 -14.29 26.96
CA PHE A 80 11.35 -15.14 26.34
C PHE A 80 12.72 -14.97 26.99
N SER A 81 13.03 -13.81 27.56
CA SER A 81 14.25 -13.64 28.37
C SER A 81 14.21 -14.47 29.66
N GLU A 82 13.01 -14.78 30.18
CA GLU A 82 12.82 -15.70 31.31
C GLU A 82 12.94 -17.19 30.92
N VAL A 83 12.94 -17.50 29.62
CA VAL A 83 12.98 -18.86 29.08
C VAL A 83 14.28 -19.04 28.30
N ASP A 84 15.32 -19.51 28.99
CA ASP A 84 16.73 -19.55 28.54
C ASP A 84 16.99 -20.10 27.11
N ASN A 85 16.05 -20.86 26.53
CA ASN A 85 16.28 -21.59 25.28
C ASN A 85 15.64 -20.98 24.01
N PHE A 86 14.93 -19.83 24.08
CA PHE A 86 14.11 -19.39 22.93
C PHE A 86 14.94 -18.86 21.73
N PHE A 87 16.15 -18.36 21.96
CA PHE A 87 17.01 -17.79 20.90
C PHE A 87 18.15 -18.73 20.46
N GLU A 88 18.20 -19.96 20.98
CA GLU A 88 19.33 -20.87 20.77
C GLU A 88 19.41 -21.51 19.37
N GLU A 89 18.36 -21.46 18.56
CA GLU A 89 18.29 -22.21 17.29
C GLU A 89 18.88 -21.52 16.04
N GLU A 90 19.35 -20.27 16.11
CA GLU A 90 19.99 -19.62 14.94
C GLU A 90 21.49 -19.35 15.15
N ASP A 91 22.30 -20.29 14.66
CA ASP A 91 23.76 -20.32 14.53
C ASP A 91 24.36 -19.19 13.67
N THR A 92 24.06 -17.93 13.97
CA THR A 92 24.86 -16.81 13.48
C THR A 92 25.31 -15.94 14.64
N LYS A 93 26.60 -16.07 15.00
CA LYS A 93 27.34 -15.24 15.98
C LYS A 93 27.20 -13.72 15.77
N CYS A 94 26.53 -13.27 14.71
CA CYS A 94 26.34 -11.88 14.34
C CYS A 94 25.01 -11.28 14.83
N ASN A 95 24.02 -12.11 15.22
CA ASN A 95 22.70 -11.64 15.68
C ASN A 95 22.44 -11.83 17.17
N GLN A 96 23.35 -12.48 17.92
CA GLN A 96 23.21 -12.65 19.37
C GLN A 96 23.15 -11.30 20.12
N ASP A 97 23.73 -10.25 19.53
CA ASP A 97 23.72 -8.90 20.11
C ASP A 97 22.42 -8.12 19.84
N LYS A 98 21.46 -8.69 19.08
CA LYS A 98 20.19 -8.02 18.69
C LYS A 98 18.95 -8.89 18.94
N PRO A 99 18.63 -9.19 20.21
CA PRO A 99 17.50 -10.05 20.57
C PRO A 99 16.14 -9.53 20.09
N LEU A 100 15.95 -8.21 20.02
CA LEU A 100 14.69 -7.64 19.57
C LEU A 100 14.50 -7.84 18.05
N LYS A 101 15.57 -7.67 17.26
CA LYS A 101 15.55 -7.97 15.81
C LYS A 101 15.15 -9.41 15.54
N GLN A 102 15.73 -10.36 16.26
CA GLN A 102 15.42 -11.78 16.12
C GLN A 102 13.96 -12.07 16.47
N LEU A 103 13.45 -11.46 17.53
CA LEU A 103 12.04 -11.60 17.91
C LEU A 103 11.11 -11.08 16.80
N LEU A 104 11.38 -9.90 16.25
CA LEU A 104 10.59 -9.34 15.13
C LEU A 104 10.64 -10.23 13.89
N GLN A 105 11.81 -10.80 13.57
CA GLN A 105 11.96 -11.75 12.47
C GLN A 105 11.15 -13.04 12.68
N LYS A 106 11.21 -13.63 13.88
CA LYS A 106 10.42 -14.82 14.24
C LYS A 106 8.91 -14.56 14.21
N LEU A 107 8.49 -13.35 14.57
CA LEU A 107 7.09 -12.92 14.53
C LEU A 107 6.65 -12.43 13.14
N HIS A 108 7.56 -12.42 12.15
CA HIS A 108 7.33 -11.89 10.80
C HIS A 108 6.78 -10.45 10.80
N ILE A 109 7.25 -9.62 11.74
CA ILE A 109 6.88 -8.21 11.85
C ILE A 109 7.89 -7.38 11.07
N ASP A 110 7.39 -6.53 10.16
CA ASP A 110 8.24 -5.54 9.48
C ASP A 110 8.75 -4.51 10.50
N PRO A 111 10.09 -4.38 10.67
CA PRO A 111 10.68 -3.43 11.62
C PRO A 111 10.24 -1.97 11.41
N ALA A 112 9.94 -1.57 10.16
CA ALA A 112 9.49 -0.21 9.86
C ALA A 112 8.09 0.09 10.42
N LEU A 113 7.23 -0.93 10.54
CA LEU A 113 5.87 -0.75 11.07
C LEU A 113 5.88 -0.45 12.56
N VAL A 114 6.86 -0.94 13.30
CA VAL A 114 6.99 -0.77 14.76
C VAL A 114 8.06 0.25 15.17
N HIS A 115 8.60 1.01 14.21
CA HIS A 115 9.67 1.99 14.45
C HIS A 115 10.89 1.38 15.18
N TYR A 116 11.34 0.22 14.71
CA TYR A 116 12.54 -0.43 15.24
C TYR A 116 13.82 0.29 14.77
N SER A 117 14.74 0.53 15.70
CA SER A 117 16.08 1.05 15.45
C SER A 117 17.10 -0.09 15.44
N GLU A 118 17.71 -0.33 14.29
CA GLU A 118 18.76 -1.35 14.18
C GLU A 118 20.05 -0.96 14.91
N GLU A 119 20.31 0.34 15.09
CA GLU A 119 21.52 0.82 15.77
C GLU A 119 21.49 0.57 17.27
N SER A 120 20.32 0.76 17.90
CA SER A 120 20.13 0.60 19.34
C SER A 120 19.44 -0.70 19.75
N ASP A 121 18.92 -1.48 18.79
CA ASP A 121 18.07 -2.66 19.04
C ASP A 121 16.84 -2.34 19.92
N GLU A 122 16.19 -1.21 19.65
CA GLU A 122 15.07 -0.69 20.45
C GLU A 122 13.87 -0.29 19.58
N LEU A 123 12.68 -0.26 20.19
CA LEU A 123 11.47 0.33 19.59
C LEU A 123 11.38 1.81 19.94
N LEU A 124 11.32 2.68 18.94
CA LEU A 124 11.09 4.10 19.12
C LEU A 124 9.59 4.32 19.37
N MET A 125 9.23 4.42 20.66
CA MET A 125 7.86 4.71 21.07
C MET A 125 7.62 6.22 20.99
N GLU A 126 6.74 6.63 20.07
CA GLU A 126 6.25 8.01 19.90
C GLU A 126 4.90 8.20 20.61
#